data_AF-A0A418ZRX3-F1
#
_entry.id   AF-A0A418ZRX3-F1
#
_cell.length_a   1.000
_cell.length_b   1.000
_cell.length_c   1.000
_cell.angle_alpha   90.00
_cell.angle_beta   90.00
_cell.angle_gamma   90.00
#
_symmetry.space_group_name_H-M   'P 1'
#
loop_
_entity.id
_entity.type
_entity.pdbx_description
1 polymer ?
#
loop_
_entity_poly.entity_id
_entity_poly.type
_entity_poly.pdbx_seq_one_letter_code
_entity_poly.pdbx_strand_id
1 'polypeptide(L)'
;SLADPAALALARGQLRAVAAAIDAHPVAQMDAFPARALPSGDAFLAQMIRATVGIGAKGLVLQSYGEGNFPSGAPGDPARGAIRQALAEAEAAGVVIVAASRVLQGSVGAFHYAAGAWLAEIGAVSARDMTPMAAFAKTIVLLSAAAHHGWDRDRVKALIGRDLWGEGGAGGADSGDATG
;
A
#
# COMPACT_ATOMS: atom_id res chain seq x y z
N SER A 1 -19.16 18.52 12.65
CA SER A 1 -19.70 19.18 11.45
C SER A 1 -18.75 20.29 11.02
N LEU A 2 -18.54 20.53 9.72
CA LEU A 2 -17.71 21.67 9.25
C LEU A 2 -18.36 23.04 9.51
N ALA A 3 -19.61 23.07 9.97
CA ALA A 3 -20.27 24.28 10.46
C ALA A 3 -19.73 24.75 11.83
N ASP A 4 -19.06 23.88 12.59
CA ASP A 4 -18.35 24.26 13.81
C ASP A 4 -17.00 24.90 13.45
N PRO A 5 -16.73 26.16 13.85
CA PRO A 5 -15.47 26.84 13.56
C PRO A 5 -14.23 26.09 14.04
N ALA A 6 -14.31 25.36 15.17
CA ALA A 6 -13.19 24.59 15.69
C ALA A 6 -12.88 23.39 14.78
N ALA A 7 -13.90 22.62 14.42
CA ALA A 7 -13.78 21.53 13.45
C ALA A 7 -13.27 22.00 12.08
N LEU A 8 -13.75 23.15 11.59
CA LEU A 8 -13.29 23.74 10.34
C LEU A 8 -11.82 24.17 10.40
N ALA A 9 -11.38 24.75 11.51
CA ALA A 9 -9.99 25.14 11.72
C ALA A 9 -9.06 23.92 11.72
N LEU A 10 -9.45 22.84 12.39
CA LEU A 10 -8.72 21.57 12.40
C LEU A 10 -8.59 20.98 10.98
N ALA A 11 -9.70 20.88 10.25
CA ALA A 11 -9.70 20.36 8.88
C ALA A 11 -8.81 21.18 7.93
N ARG A 12 -8.84 22.52 8.06
CA ARG A 12 -7.95 23.42 7.31
C ARG A 12 -6.48 23.29 7.72
N GLY A 13 -6.19 22.98 8.98
CA GLY A 13 -4.85 22.69 9.46
C GLY A 13 -4.27 21.44 8.79
N GLN A 14 -5.05 20.35 8.83
CA GLN A 14 -4.69 19.08 8.20
C GLN A 14 -4.48 19.23 6.69
N LEU A 15 -5.42 19.88 5.99
CA LEU A 15 -5.32 20.11 4.55
C LEU A 15 -4.06 20.88 4.17
N ARG A 16 -3.71 21.93 4.93
CA ARG A 16 -2.47 22.69 4.71
C ARG A 16 -1.23 21.84 4.91
N ALA A 17 -1.22 21.01 5.95
CA ALA A 17 -0.09 20.12 6.21
C ALA A 17 0.11 19.10 5.09
N VAL A 18 -0.98 18.47 4.63
CA VAL A 18 -0.94 17.54 3.48
C VAL A 18 -0.45 18.26 2.22
N ALA A 19 -1.04 19.41 1.89
CA ALA A 19 -0.68 20.16 0.69
C ALA A 19 0.80 20.60 0.69
N ALA A 20 1.37 20.90 1.86
CA ALA A 20 2.78 21.27 1.98
C ALA A 20 3.75 20.07 1.84
N ALA A 21 3.27 18.84 2.05
CA ALA A 21 4.11 17.65 2.10
C ALA A 21 3.88 16.67 0.94
N ILE A 22 2.82 16.86 0.13
CA ILE A 22 2.36 15.85 -0.84
C ILE A 22 3.40 15.49 -1.89
N ASP A 23 4.15 16.47 -2.40
CA ASP A 23 5.18 16.25 -3.42
C ASP A 23 6.45 15.59 -2.84
N ALA A 24 6.63 15.61 -1.52
CA ALA A 24 7.76 14.96 -0.84
C ALA A 24 7.50 13.46 -0.56
N HIS A 25 6.30 12.96 -0.83
CA HIS A 25 5.90 11.57 -0.58
C HIS A 25 5.47 10.87 -1.88
N PRO A 26 6.36 10.74 -2.88
CA PRO A 26 6.02 10.07 -4.13
C PRO A 26 5.62 8.62 -3.85
N VAL A 27 4.45 8.23 -4.36
CA VAL A 27 3.96 6.85 -4.36
C VAL A 27 3.95 6.37 -5.80
N ALA A 28 4.36 5.13 -6.03
CA ALA A 28 4.27 4.50 -7.34
C ALA A 28 3.23 3.38 -7.33
N GLN A 29 2.54 3.21 -8.45
CA GLN A 29 1.68 2.06 -8.70
C GLN A 29 2.40 1.09 -9.64
N MET A 30 2.38 -0.20 -9.32
CA MET A 30 3.05 -1.23 -10.10
C MET A 30 2.13 -2.41 -10.37
N ASP A 31 1.94 -2.70 -11.64
CA ASP A 31 1.10 -3.82 -12.07
C ASP A 31 1.90 -5.11 -12.05
N ALA A 32 1.29 -6.18 -11.56
CA ALA A 32 1.87 -7.50 -11.75
C ALA A 32 1.77 -7.92 -13.23
N PHE A 33 2.89 -8.21 -13.84
CA PHE A 33 2.97 -8.88 -15.14
C PHE A 33 3.85 -10.13 -15.00
N PRO A 34 3.76 -11.11 -15.92
CA PRO A 34 4.60 -12.29 -15.83
C PRO A 34 6.06 -11.88 -16.02
N ALA A 35 6.79 -11.74 -14.91
CA ALA A 35 8.18 -11.36 -14.89
C ALA A 35 9.01 -12.62 -14.63
N ARG A 36 9.47 -13.27 -15.71
CA ARG A 36 10.38 -14.40 -15.64
C ARG A 36 11.72 -13.95 -15.07
N ALA A 37 12.41 -14.85 -14.37
CA ALA A 37 13.81 -14.67 -14.02
C ALA A 37 14.65 -14.42 -15.28
N LEU A 38 15.48 -13.38 -15.23
CA LEU A 38 16.49 -13.03 -16.22
C LEU A 38 17.67 -14.00 -16.12
N PRO A 39 18.50 -14.12 -17.18
CA PRO A 39 19.73 -14.92 -17.13
C PRO A 39 20.69 -14.55 -16.00
N SER A 40 20.61 -13.30 -15.51
CA SER A 40 21.36 -12.82 -14.35
C SER A 40 20.88 -13.38 -12.99
N GLY A 41 19.76 -14.11 -12.96
CA GLY A 41 19.10 -14.54 -11.72
C GLY A 41 18.16 -13.49 -11.11
N ASP A 42 18.03 -12.32 -11.74
CA ASP A 42 17.17 -11.21 -11.31
C ASP A 42 15.81 -11.24 -12.05
N ALA A 43 14.92 -10.26 -11.85
CA ALA A 43 13.68 -10.12 -12.61
C ALA A 43 13.48 -8.67 -13.07
N PHE A 44 12.91 -8.47 -14.26
CA PHE A 44 12.64 -7.12 -14.78
C PHE A 44 11.81 -6.27 -13.80
N LEU A 45 10.76 -6.85 -13.20
CA LEU A 45 9.96 -6.18 -12.18
C LEU A 45 10.74 -5.87 -10.90
N ALA A 46 11.69 -6.72 -10.50
CA ALA A 46 12.56 -6.46 -9.35
C ALA A 46 13.47 -5.24 -9.59
N GLN A 47 14.00 -5.09 -10.81
CA GLN A 47 14.78 -3.91 -11.19
C GLN A 47 13.94 -2.65 -11.21
N MET A 48 12.70 -2.72 -11.71
CA MET A 48 11.76 -1.60 -11.64
C MET A 48 11.49 -1.18 -10.19
N ILE A 49 11.23 -2.13 -9.29
CA ILE A 49 11.03 -1.86 -7.86
C ILE A 49 12.25 -1.14 -7.27
N ARG A 50 13.45 -1.70 -7.47
CA ARG A 50 14.70 -1.11 -6.95
C ARG A 50 14.95 0.28 -7.51
N ALA A 51 14.72 0.49 -8.81
CA ALA A 51 14.90 1.79 -9.44
C ALA A 51 13.91 2.83 -8.90
N THR A 52 12.63 2.46 -8.77
CA THR A 52 11.59 3.34 -8.21
C THR A 52 11.90 3.72 -6.75
N VAL A 53 12.35 2.77 -5.93
CA VAL A 53 12.77 3.05 -4.56
C VAL A 53 14.02 3.93 -4.54
N GLY A 54 15.00 3.67 -5.42
CA GLY A 54 16.23 4.43 -5.55
C GLY A 54 16.04 5.90 -5.93
N ILE A 55 14.97 6.23 -6.66
CA ILE A 55 14.60 7.63 -6.97
C ILE A 55 13.73 8.30 -5.89
N GLY A 56 13.49 7.63 -4.76
CA GLY A 56 12.91 8.24 -3.56
C GLY A 56 11.45 7.91 -3.27
N ALA A 57 10.86 6.90 -3.91
CA ALA A 57 9.49 6.46 -3.61
C ALA A 57 9.31 6.16 -2.11
N LYS A 58 8.20 6.63 -1.55
CA LYS A 58 7.80 6.42 -0.14
C LYS A 58 6.69 5.38 0.02
N GLY A 59 5.99 5.06 -1.06
CA GLY A 59 5.03 3.98 -1.09
C GLY A 59 4.97 3.27 -2.44
N LEU A 60 4.59 2.00 -2.41
CA LEU A 60 4.32 1.17 -3.59
C LEU A 60 2.92 0.56 -3.47
N VAL A 61 2.07 0.80 -4.46
CA VAL A 61 0.77 0.12 -4.61
C VAL A 61 0.89 -0.96 -5.66
N LEU A 62 0.90 -2.21 -5.21
CA LEU A 62 1.06 -3.40 -6.04
C LEU A 62 -0.31 -3.88 -6.52
N GLN A 63 -0.57 -3.80 -7.83
CA GLN A 63 -1.78 -4.34 -8.43
C GLN A 63 -1.60 -5.82 -8.76
N SER A 64 -2.03 -6.66 -7.84
CA SER A 64 -1.92 -8.11 -7.92
C SER A 64 -2.97 -8.72 -8.84
N TYR A 65 -2.73 -9.93 -9.36
CA TYR A 65 -3.70 -10.68 -10.14
C TYR A 65 -4.83 -11.22 -9.25
N GLY A 66 -6.06 -11.21 -9.78
CA GLY A 66 -7.21 -11.86 -9.15
C GLY A 66 -7.30 -11.53 -7.65
N GLU A 67 -7.40 -12.56 -6.82
CA GLU A 67 -7.54 -12.47 -5.35
C GLU A 67 -6.30 -11.94 -4.58
N GLY A 68 -5.27 -11.42 -5.25
CA GLY A 68 -4.11 -10.82 -4.57
C GLY A 68 -2.75 -11.51 -4.83
N ASN A 69 -2.60 -12.23 -5.95
CA ASN A 69 -1.35 -12.88 -6.30
C ASN A 69 -0.35 -11.91 -6.97
N PHE A 70 0.86 -11.80 -6.43
CA PHE A 70 1.98 -11.06 -7.02
C PHE A 70 3.18 -12.00 -7.26
N PRO A 71 3.84 -11.93 -8.42
CA PRO A 71 4.94 -12.84 -8.74
C PRO A 71 6.13 -12.61 -7.81
N SER A 72 6.63 -13.68 -7.19
CA SER A 72 7.86 -13.65 -6.39
C SER A 72 9.12 -13.49 -7.25
N GLY A 73 9.05 -13.84 -8.53
CA GLY A 73 10.20 -13.92 -9.45
C GLY A 73 10.87 -15.30 -9.48
N ALA A 74 10.38 -16.25 -8.69
CA ALA A 74 10.81 -17.65 -8.70
C ALA A 74 9.61 -18.58 -8.41
N PRO A 75 8.92 -19.09 -9.46
CA PRO A 75 7.68 -19.85 -9.28
C PRO A 75 7.83 -21.12 -8.41
N GLY A 76 9.00 -21.76 -8.43
CA GLY A 76 9.28 -22.98 -7.67
C GLY A 76 9.88 -22.75 -6.28
N ASP A 77 10.32 -21.53 -5.96
CA ASP A 77 10.90 -21.17 -4.66
C ASP A 77 10.70 -19.68 -4.39
N PRO A 78 9.49 -19.26 -3.94
CA PRO A 78 9.17 -17.86 -3.70
C PRO A 78 10.12 -17.15 -2.73
N ALA A 79 10.70 -17.88 -1.76
CA ALA A 79 11.61 -17.31 -0.78
C ALA A 79 12.89 -16.74 -1.42
N ARG A 80 13.33 -17.34 -2.53
CA ARG A 80 14.49 -16.90 -3.33
C ARG A 80 14.14 -16.02 -4.51
N GLY A 81 12.87 -15.63 -4.64
CA GLY A 81 12.41 -14.80 -5.74
C GLY A 81 12.97 -13.38 -5.69
N ALA A 82 13.55 -12.92 -6.82
CA ALA A 82 14.16 -11.59 -6.92
C ALA A 82 13.18 -10.44 -6.63
N ILE A 83 11.89 -10.61 -6.98
CA ILE A 83 10.85 -9.61 -6.73
C ILE A 83 10.50 -9.56 -5.24
N ARG A 84 10.41 -10.72 -4.58
CA ARG A 84 10.25 -10.78 -3.12
C ARG A 84 11.40 -10.08 -2.41
N GLN A 85 12.64 -10.32 -2.83
CA GLN A 85 13.81 -9.66 -2.26
C GLN A 85 13.77 -8.14 -2.47
N ALA A 86 13.48 -7.68 -3.69
CA ALA A 86 13.37 -6.25 -3.98
C ALA A 86 12.31 -5.55 -3.12
N LEU A 87 11.16 -6.19 -2.87
CA LEU A 87 10.12 -5.64 -1.99
C LEU A 87 10.50 -5.70 -0.51
N ALA A 88 11.15 -6.77 -0.04
CA ALA A 88 11.66 -6.83 1.32
C ALA A 88 12.70 -5.72 1.59
N GLU A 89 13.57 -5.44 0.63
CA GLU A 89 14.51 -4.34 0.71
C GLU A 89 13.83 -2.97 0.67
N ALA A 90 12.76 -2.82 -0.12
CA ALA A 90 11.94 -1.60 -0.11
C ALA A 90 11.31 -1.38 1.26
N GLU A 91 10.74 -2.41 1.89
CA GLU A 91 10.16 -2.32 3.23
C GLU A 91 11.22 -1.94 4.27
N ALA A 92 12.40 -2.57 4.21
CA ALA A 92 13.53 -2.25 5.08
C ALA A 92 14.03 -0.81 4.89
N ALA A 93 13.90 -0.25 3.68
CA ALA A 93 14.20 1.15 3.38
C ALA A 93 13.10 2.13 3.83
N GLY A 94 12.05 1.65 4.50
CA GLY A 94 10.95 2.47 5.02
C GLY A 94 9.81 2.70 4.04
N VAL A 95 9.80 2.04 2.89
CA VAL A 95 8.75 2.19 1.87
C VAL A 95 7.49 1.44 2.30
N VAL A 96 6.34 2.11 2.28
CA VAL A 96 5.05 1.47 2.58
C VAL A 96 4.56 0.68 1.37
N ILE A 97 4.37 -0.63 1.54
CA ILE A 97 3.92 -1.52 0.47
C ILE A 97 2.44 -1.87 0.69
N VAL A 98 1.62 -1.59 -0.32
CA VAL A 98 0.17 -1.84 -0.31
C VAL A 98 -0.16 -2.84 -1.40
N ALA A 99 -0.76 -3.97 -1.04
CA ALA A 99 -1.23 -4.98 -1.97
C ALA A 99 -2.70 -4.74 -2.32
N ALA A 100 -2.97 -4.38 -3.58
CA ALA A 100 -4.32 -4.21 -4.12
C ALA A 100 -4.68 -5.33 -5.10
N SER A 101 -5.91 -5.81 -5.05
CA SER A 101 -6.46 -6.75 -6.03
C SER A 101 -6.90 -6.02 -7.31
N ARG A 102 -6.76 -6.67 -8.48
CA ARG A 102 -7.32 -6.19 -9.76
C ARG A 102 -8.77 -6.59 -10.01
N VAL A 103 -9.44 -7.22 -9.04
CA VAL A 103 -10.84 -7.62 -9.21
C VAL A 103 -11.74 -6.38 -9.03
N LEU A 104 -12.46 -6.03 -10.10
CA LEU A 104 -13.40 -4.89 -10.11
C LEU A 104 -14.72 -5.16 -9.35
N GLN A 105 -15.01 -6.43 -9.02
CA GLN A 105 -16.17 -6.86 -8.25
C GLN A 105 -15.87 -8.19 -7.55
N GLY A 106 -15.75 -8.14 -6.23
CA GLY A 106 -15.53 -9.32 -5.40
C GLY A 106 -14.77 -8.89 -4.15
N SER A 107 -15.41 -9.01 -2.98
CA SER A 107 -14.72 -8.82 -1.71
C SER A 107 -13.44 -9.65 -1.74
N VAL A 108 -12.32 -9.07 -1.31
CA VAL A 108 -11.07 -9.82 -1.11
C VAL A 108 -11.32 -10.78 0.05
N GLY A 109 -11.94 -11.93 -0.26
CA GLY A 109 -12.15 -13.02 0.67
C GLY A 109 -10.80 -13.40 1.25
N ALA A 110 -10.78 -13.56 2.57
CA ALA A 110 -9.60 -13.84 3.37
C ALA A 110 -8.58 -14.70 2.62
N PHE A 111 -7.34 -14.19 2.53
CA PHE A 111 -6.13 -14.81 1.99
C PHE A 111 -6.12 -16.34 2.01
N HIS A 112 -6.59 -17.00 0.94
CA HIS A 112 -6.52 -18.47 0.81
C HIS A 112 -5.62 -18.97 -0.32
N TYR A 113 -4.93 -18.10 -1.06
CA TYR A 113 -3.85 -18.53 -1.94
C TYR A 113 -2.48 -18.14 -1.39
N ALA A 114 -1.64 -19.16 -1.18
CA ALA A 114 -0.23 -19.06 -0.76
C ALA A 114 0.59 -18.06 -1.60
N ALA A 115 0.16 -17.74 -2.81
CA ALA A 115 0.81 -16.79 -3.70
C ALA A 115 0.74 -15.32 -3.23
N GLY A 116 -0.18 -14.97 -2.34
CA GLY A 116 -0.26 -13.66 -1.67
C GLY A 116 0.23 -13.67 -0.21
N ALA A 117 0.38 -14.85 0.42
CA ALA A 117 0.77 -14.96 1.83
C ALA A 117 2.15 -14.35 2.12
N TRP A 118 3.11 -14.51 1.20
CA TRP A 118 4.45 -13.97 1.36
C TRP A 118 4.49 -12.44 1.33
N LEU A 119 3.50 -11.76 0.72
CA LEU A 119 3.41 -10.30 0.76
C LEU A 119 3.17 -9.81 2.20
N ALA A 120 2.35 -10.53 2.97
CA ALA A 120 2.15 -10.22 4.37
C ALA A 120 3.42 -10.48 5.20
N GLU A 121 4.18 -11.54 4.89
CA GLU A 121 5.46 -11.86 5.55
C GLU A 121 6.51 -10.77 5.36
N ILE A 122 6.53 -10.09 4.21
CA ILE A 122 7.41 -8.94 3.97
C ILE A 122 6.83 -7.62 4.47
N GLY A 123 5.69 -7.64 5.16
CA GLY A 123 5.09 -6.47 5.78
C GLY A 123 4.19 -5.64 4.86
N ALA A 124 3.74 -6.13 3.72
CA ALA A 124 2.75 -5.42 2.90
C ALA A 124 1.38 -5.36 3.59
N VAL A 125 0.64 -4.25 3.40
CA VAL A 125 -0.74 -4.09 3.90
C VAL A 125 -1.75 -4.35 2.78
N SER A 126 -2.86 -5.01 3.10
CA SER A 126 -3.94 -5.24 2.14
C SER A 126 -4.75 -3.96 1.89
N ALA A 127 -5.01 -3.64 0.62
CA ALA A 127 -5.94 -2.60 0.22
C ALA A 127 -7.42 -3.01 0.40
N ARG A 128 -7.68 -4.30 0.70
CA ARG A 128 -9.02 -4.89 0.79
C ARG A 128 -9.83 -4.57 -0.47
N ASP A 129 -11.02 -4.01 -0.30
CA ASP A 129 -11.97 -3.71 -1.37
C ASP A 129 -11.78 -2.32 -1.99
N MET A 130 -10.69 -1.62 -1.67
CA MET A 130 -10.36 -0.35 -2.32
C MET A 130 -10.08 -0.57 -3.80
N THR A 131 -10.59 0.33 -4.64
CA THR A 131 -10.04 0.45 -6.00
C THR A 131 -8.54 0.75 -5.91
N PRO A 132 -7.72 0.28 -6.87
CA PRO A 132 -6.29 0.57 -6.84
C PRO A 132 -5.97 2.07 -6.76
N MET A 133 -6.80 2.91 -7.39
CA MET A 133 -6.64 4.36 -7.35
C MET A 133 -7.01 4.97 -6.00
N ALA A 134 -8.01 4.40 -5.30
CA ALA A 134 -8.30 4.79 -3.93
C ALA A 134 -7.16 4.42 -2.98
N ALA A 135 -6.59 3.21 -3.11
CA ALA A 135 -5.42 2.79 -2.34
C ALA A 135 -4.20 3.69 -2.61
N PHE A 136 -3.98 4.05 -3.87
CA PHE A 136 -2.93 4.99 -4.30
C PHE A 136 -3.10 6.38 -3.66
N ALA A 137 -4.27 7.00 -3.85
CA ALA A 137 -4.55 8.33 -3.31
C ALA A 137 -4.47 8.35 -1.77
N LYS A 138 -5.04 7.33 -1.12
CA LYS A 138 -5.02 7.20 0.34
C LYS A 138 -3.60 7.05 0.89
N THR A 139 -2.75 6.27 0.23
CA THR A 139 -1.34 6.11 0.63
C THR A 139 -0.60 7.45 0.58
N ILE A 140 -0.78 8.23 -0.49
CA ILE A 140 -0.19 9.57 -0.63
C ILE A 140 -0.65 10.49 0.51
N VAL A 141 -1.97 10.57 0.74
CA VAL A 141 -2.55 11.45 1.76
C VAL A 141 -2.06 11.07 3.16
N LEU A 142 -2.09 9.79 3.52
CA LEU A 142 -1.69 9.32 4.85
C LEU A 142 -0.19 9.51 5.12
N LEU A 143 0.67 9.25 4.13
CA LEU A 143 2.10 9.55 4.23
C LEU A 143 2.34 11.04 4.44
N SER A 144 1.65 11.89 3.67
CA SER A 144 1.79 13.36 3.75
C SER A 144 1.24 13.93 5.06
N ALA A 145 0.24 13.28 5.64
CA ALA A 145 -0.35 13.67 6.91
C ALA A 145 0.44 13.19 8.13
N ALA A 146 1.31 12.18 7.98
CA ALA A 146 1.93 11.46 9.09
C ALA A 146 2.68 12.38 10.07
N ALA A 147 3.54 13.27 9.56
CA ALA A 147 4.32 14.17 10.41
C ALA A 147 3.43 15.14 11.21
N HIS A 148 2.36 15.65 10.61
CA HIS A 148 1.43 16.56 11.28
C HIS A 148 0.71 15.90 12.45
N HIS A 149 0.40 14.62 12.31
CA HIS A 149 -0.29 13.84 13.34
C HIS A 149 0.65 13.07 14.28
N GLY A 150 1.97 13.09 14.05
CA GLY A 150 2.93 12.28 14.78
C GLY A 150 2.75 10.77 14.54
N TRP A 151 2.24 10.36 13.38
CA TRP A 151 2.09 8.95 13.03
C TRP A 151 3.41 8.33 12.62
N ASP A 152 3.69 7.15 13.16
CA ASP A 152 4.74 6.28 12.64
C ASP A 152 4.24 5.46 11.44
N ARG A 153 5.18 4.70 10.85
CA ARG A 153 4.91 3.87 9.68
C ARG A 153 3.83 2.81 9.92
N ASP A 154 3.82 2.20 11.10
CA ASP A 154 2.87 1.14 11.43
C ASP A 154 1.46 1.71 11.60
N ARG A 155 1.34 2.91 12.17
CA ARG A 155 0.07 3.65 12.21
C ARG A 155 -0.42 4.02 10.82
N VAL A 156 0.46 4.47 9.93
CA VAL A 156 0.10 4.73 8.52
C VAL A 156 -0.42 3.45 7.86
N LYS A 157 0.27 2.31 8.02
CA LYS A 157 -0.19 1.01 7.48
C LYS A 157 -1.54 0.59 8.04
N ALA A 158 -1.75 0.74 9.36
CA ALA A 158 -3.04 0.44 9.99
C ALA A 158 -4.17 1.32 9.44
N LEU A 159 -3.92 2.61 9.19
CA LEU A 159 -4.89 3.54 8.62
C LEU A 159 -5.20 3.22 7.15
N ILE A 160 -4.21 2.80 6.35
CA ILE A 160 -4.42 2.32 4.98
C ILE A 160 -5.40 1.14 4.99
N GLY A 161 -5.20 0.20 5.90
CA GLY A 161 -6.03 -0.99 6.05
C GLY A 161 -7.40 -0.77 6.69
N ARG A 162 -7.78 0.46 7.09
CA ARG A 162 -9.08 0.77 7.73
C ARG A 162 -9.96 1.59 6.78
N ASP A 163 -11.27 1.39 6.74
CA ASP A 163 -12.15 2.27 5.97
C ASP A 163 -12.29 3.63 6.69
N LEU A 164 -11.94 4.74 6.01
CA LEU A 164 -11.92 6.09 6.59
C LEU A 164 -12.92 7.04 5.95
N TRP A 165 -13.14 6.92 4.65
CA TRP A 165 -13.90 7.83 3.81
C TRP A 165 -14.87 7.09 2.87
N GLY A 166 -15.19 5.82 3.18
CA GLY A 166 -16.05 4.96 2.37
C GLY A 166 -15.34 4.38 1.16
N GLU A 167 -14.01 4.40 1.14
CA GLU A 167 -13.20 3.85 0.06
C GLU A 167 -13.09 2.32 0.12
N GLY A 168 -13.38 1.71 1.28
CA GLY A 168 -13.52 0.27 1.43
C GLY A 168 -14.99 -0.16 1.42
N GLY A 169 -15.29 -1.33 0.86
CA GLY A 169 -16.61 -1.94 0.97
C GLY A 169 -16.99 -2.18 2.43
N ALA A 170 -18.27 -1.97 2.77
CA ALA A 170 -18.85 -2.28 4.07
C ALA A 170 -18.96 -3.81 4.26
N GLY A 171 -17.82 -4.49 4.41
CA GLY A 171 -17.71 -5.93 4.59
C GLY A 171 -16.89 -6.26 5.82
N GLY A 172 -17.46 -6.02 7.02
CA GLY A 172 -16.85 -6.39 8.30
C GLY A 172 -16.76 -5.20 9.25
N ALA A 173 -17.89 -4.86 9.88
CA ALA A 173 -17.88 -4.07 11.09
C ALA A 173 -17.08 -4.83 12.16
N ASP A 174 -15.88 -4.35 12.48
CA ASP A 174 -15.42 -4.42 13.86
C ASP A 174 -15.78 -3.07 14.48
N SER A 175 -16.94 -3.04 15.12
CA SER A 175 -17.40 -1.93 15.93
C SER A 175 -16.52 -1.81 17.17
N GLY A 176 -15.36 -1.18 17.00
CA GLY A 176 -14.46 -0.78 18.08
C GLY A 176 -14.19 0.71 17.99
N ASP A 177 -14.74 1.45 18.95
CA ASP A 177 -14.68 2.89 19.18
C ASP A 177 -13.55 3.66 18.47
N ALA A 178 -13.95 4.55 17.56
CA ALA A 178 -13.18 5.75 17.25
C ALA A 178 -13.84 6.95 17.93
N THR A 179 -13.57 7.08 19.23
CA THR A 179 -13.43 8.39 19.87
C THR A 179 -12.01 8.45 20.43
N GLY A 180 -11.19 9.36 19.90
CA GLY A 180 -9.77 9.50 20.22
C GLY A 180 -8.99 10.14 19.09
#